data_AF-A0A9K3N1P2-F1
#
_entry.id   AF-A0A9K3N1P2-F1
#
_cell.length_a   1.000
_cell.length_b   1.000
_cell.length_c   1.000
_cell.angle_alpha   90.00
_cell.angle_beta   90.00
_cell.angle_gamma   90.00
#
_symmetry.space_group_name_H-M   'P 1'
#
loop_
_entity.id
_entity.type
_entity.pdbx_description
1 polymer ?
#
loop_
_entity_poly.entity_id
_entity_poly.type
_entity_poly.pdbx_seq_one_letter_code
_entity_poly.pdbx_strand_id
1 'polypeptide(L)'
;MGRGNFLHNTYERVSHFEEVAEFISRQVLEIKCDIETQKLSSDTDYACHLVFKLSQKCHGLQCPVKVQDLLHRKNKEFQYIYFRSPRFVYLQGNGRVPKYRADGLMEVIVWEFNSGNNDHVPMSLKLRCYEGNMSGLIVYGIEFRPT
;
A
#
# COMPACT_ATOMS: atom_id res chain seq x y z
N MET A 1 6.84 23.39 -15.44
CA MET A 1 5.51 22.84 -15.79
C MET A 1 5.69 21.40 -16.23
N GLY A 2 5.61 20.46 -15.28
CA GLY A 2 5.77 19.02 -15.53
C GLY A 2 4.42 18.34 -15.45
N ARG A 3 4.04 17.64 -16.52
CA ARG A 3 2.73 16.99 -16.73
C ARG A 3 2.52 15.89 -15.67
N GLY A 4 1.33 15.89 -15.07
CA GLY A 4 0.87 14.84 -14.18
C GLY A 4 0.56 13.57 -14.97
N ASN A 5 1.08 12.44 -14.52
CA ASN A 5 0.66 11.14 -15.02
C ASN A 5 -0.58 10.71 -14.24
N PHE A 6 -1.72 10.76 -14.92
CA PHE A 6 -2.98 10.17 -14.48
C PHE A 6 -2.92 8.66 -14.74
N LEU A 7 -3.19 7.84 -13.72
CA LEU A 7 -3.30 6.39 -13.88
C LEU A 7 -4.65 6.08 -14.52
N HIS A 8 -4.62 5.48 -15.71
CA HIS A 8 -5.81 4.99 -16.39
C HIS A 8 -6.09 3.56 -15.93
N ASN A 9 -7.28 3.35 -15.37
CA ASN A 9 -7.75 2.07 -14.87
C ASN A 9 -8.22 1.21 -16.06
N THR A 10 -7.49 0.15 -16.40
CA THR A 10 -7.97 -0.90 -17.31
C THR A 10 -7.67 -2.27 -16.71
N TYR A 11 -8.73 -3.06 -16.51
CA TYR A 11 -8.68 -4.48 -16.18
C TYR A 11 -8.21 -5.27 -17.40
N GLU A 12 -6.95 -5.10 -17.81
CA GLU A 12 -6.27 -6.03 -18.69
C GLU A 12 -5.31 -6.88 -17.86
N ARG A 13 -5.45 -8.19 -17.99
CA ARG A 13 -4.52 -9.17 -17.41
C ARG A 13 -3.21 -9.12 -18.22
N VAL A 14 -2.44 -8.04 -18.05
CA VAL A 14 -1.09 -7.91 -18.59
C VAL A 14 -0.16 -7.60 -17.43
N SER A 15 0.59 -8.64 -17.06
CA SER A 15 1.58 -8.74 -16.00
C SER A 15 2.83 -7.91 -16.31
N HIS A 16 2.70 -6.60 -16.46
CA HIS A 16 3.83 -5.68 -16.50
C HIS A 16 3.54 -4.53 -15.55
N PHE A 17 3.67 -4.78 -14.25
CA PHE A 17 3.89 -3.66 -13.34
C PHE A 17 5.20 -2.99 -13.75
N GLU A 18 5.11 -1.85 -14.40
CA GLU A 18 6.26 -0.97 -14.58
C GLU A 18 6.61 -0.37 -13.22
N GLU A 19 7.91 -0.17 -12.98
CA GLU A 19 8.36 0.50 -11.77
C GLU A 19 7.76 1.90 -11.70
N VAL A 20 6.95 2.17 -10.67
CA VAL A 20 6.28 3.46 -10.52
C VAL A 20 7.16 4.44 -9.74
N ALA A 21 7.94 3.94 -8.77
CA ALA A 21 8.93 4.73 -8.04
C ALA A 21 9.92 3.87 -7.23
N GLU A 22 11.21 4.21 -7.28
CA GLU A 22 12.21 3.82 -6.28
C GLU A 22 12.42 4.94 -5.24
N PHE A 23 12.38 4.57 -3.96
CA PHE A 23 12.63 5.48 -2.85
C PHE A 23 14.12 5.55 -2.52
N ILE A 24 14.72 6.74 -2.59
CA ILE A 24 16.17 6.94 -2.34
C ILE A 24 16.45 7.30 -0.87
N SER A 25 15.63 8.15 -0.22
CA SER A 25 15.86 8.58 1.18
C SER A 25 14.64 9.16 1.91
N ARG A 26 13.41 8.86 1.49
CA ARG A 26 12.21 9.41 2.16
C ARG A 26 11.75 8.53 3.31
N GLN A 27 11.29 9.16 4.39
CA GLN A 27 10.64 8.47 5.51
C GLN A 27 9.13 8.29 5.31
N VAL A 28 8.60 8.84 4.22
CA VAL A 28 7.16 8.97 3.98
C VAL A 28 6.80 8.55 2.58
N LEU A 29 5.79 7.70 2.47
CA LEU A 29 5.05 7.38 1.25
C LEU A 29 3.60 7.84 1.44
N GLU A 30 3.06 8.60 0.48
CA GLU A 30 1.65 9.01 0.45
C GLU A 30 0.95 8.29 -0.70
N ILE A 31 -0.20 7.69 -0.42
CA ILE A 31 -1.02 6.98 -1.40
C ILE A 31 -2.38 7.67 -1.40
N LYS A 32 -2.81 8.17 -2.56
CA LYS A 32 -4.10 8.82 -2.74
C LYS A 32 -4.81 8.16 -3.93
N CYS A 33 -6.07 7.81 -3.74
CA CYS A 33 -6.90 7.22 -4.77
C CYS A 33 -8.35 7.65 -4.54
N ASP A 34 -9.11 7.79 -5.61
CA ASP A 34 -10.56 7.92 -5.55
C ASP A 34 -11.15 6.72 -6.30
N ILE A 35 -11.84 5.85 -5.58
CA ILE A 35 -12.27 4.55 -6.08
C ILE A 35 -13.71 4.66 -6.55
N GLU A 36 -13.92 4.50 -7.86
CA GLU A 36 -15.27 4.40 -8.45
C GLU A 36 -15.92 3.06 -8.08
N THR A 37 -16.87 3.06 -7.15
CA THR A 37 -17.51 1.83 -6.63
C THR A 37 -18.39 1.13 -7.66
N GLN A 38 -18.88 1.87 -8.65
CA GLN A 38 -19.59 1.33 -9.81
C GLN A 38 -18.77 0.33 -10.65
N LYS A 39 -17.44 0.27 -10.46
CA LYS A 39 -16.55 -0.75 -11.04
C LYS A 39 -16.29 -1.94 -10.10
N LEU A 40 -16.90 -1.94 -8.91
CA LEU A 40 -16.76 -2.95 -7.87
C LEU A 40 -18.07 -3.73 -7.71
N SER A 41 -17.98 -4.89 -7.07
CA SER A 41 -19.16 -5.59 -6.56
C SER A 41 -19.77 -4.76 -5.43
N SER A 42 -21.10 -4.61 -5.41
CA SER A 42 -21.83 -3.90 -4.36
C SER A 42 -21.76 -4.66 -3.03
N ASP A 43 -21.79 -3.91 -1.93
CA ASP A 43 -21.79 -4.43 -0.55
C ASP A 43 -20.73 -5.53 -0.31
N THR A 44 -19.52 -5.27 -0.77
CA THR A 44 -18.41 -6.22 -0.71
C THR A 44 -17.25 -5.57 0.02
N ASP A 45 -16.61 -6.31 0.93
CA ASP A 45 -15.39 -5.86 1.59
C ASP A 45 -14.20 -6.01 0.63
N TYR A 46 -13.39 -4.96 0.56
CA TYR A 46 -12.21 -4.88 -0.27
C TYR A 46 -10.97 -4.54 0.55
N ALA A 47 -9.84 -5.08 0.13
CA ALA A 47 -8.51 -4.73 0.61
C ALA A 47 -7.70 -4.01 -0.48
N CYS A 48 -6.96 -2.98 -0.06
CA CYS A 48 -5.93 -2.33 -0.84
C CYS A 48 -4.58 -2.99 -0.55
N HIS A 49 -4.04 -3.70 -1.55
CA HIS A 49 -2.73 -4.32 -1.51
C HIS A 49 -1.69 -3.38 -2.10
N LEU A 50 -0.66 -3.02 -1.33
CA LEU A 50 0.53 -2.38 -1.87
C LEU A 50 1.44 -3.46 -2.47
N VAL A 51 1.79 -3.33 -3.76
CA VAL A 51 2.66 -4.25 -4.50
C VAL A 51 4.04 -3.61 -4.66
N PHE A 52 5.09 -4.33 -4.26
CA PHE A 52 6.44 -3.77 -4.16
C PHE A 52 7.55 -4.83 -4.30
N LYS A 53 8.79 -4.36 -4.44
CA LYS A 53 10.03 -5.11 -4.17
C LYS A 53 10.94 -4.30 -3.25
N LEU A 54 11.93 -4.99 -2.67
CA LEU A 54 13.06 -4.35 -2.01
C LEU A 54 14.29 -4.53 -2.88
N SER A 55 14.99 -3.44 -3.18
CA SER A 55 16.26 -3.48 -3.88
C SER A 55 17.31 -4.22 -3.03
N GLN A 56 18.33 -4.81 -3.67
CA GLN A 56 19.41 -5.49 -2.95
C GLN A 56 20.20 -4.55 -2.03
N LYS A 57 20.16 -3.24 -2.31
CA LYS A 57 20.79 -2.17 -1.53
C LYS A 57 19.88 -1.64 -0.42
N CYS A 58 18.65 -2.17 -0.29
CA CYS A 58 17.76 -1.81 0.81
C CYS A 58 18.39 -2.29 2.12
N HIS A 59 18.83 -1.35 2.95
CA HIS A 59 19.31 -1.63 4.31
C HIS A 59 18.33 -1.16 5.40
N GLY A 60 17.32 -0.35 5.03
CA GLY A 60 16.24 0.11 5.91
C GLY A 60 15.07 -0.89 6.03
N LEU A 61 13.95 -0.39 6.58
CA LEU A 61 12.67 -1.11 6.69
C LEU A 61 12.70 -2.41 7.53
N GLN A 62 13.60 -2.48 8.51
CA GLN A 62 13.60 -3.55 9.52
C GLN A 62 12.48 -3.35 10.57
N CYS A 63 12.05 -2.10 10.73
CA CYS A 63 11.10 -1.68 11.75
C CYS A 63 9.71 -1.48 11.13
N PRO A 64 8.63 -1.55 11.95
CA PRO A 64 7.29 -1.34 11.45
C PRO A 64 7.12 0.07 10.86
N VAL A 65 6.35 0.13 9.78
CA VAL A 65 5.90 1.36 9.13
C VAL A 65 4.47 1.63 9.57
N LYS A 66 4.23 2.83 10.08
CA LYS A 66 2.91 3.27 10.51
C LYS A 66 2.09 3.69 9.29
N VAL A 67 0.89 3.14 9.15
CA VAL A 67 -0.10 3.56 8.15
C VAL A 67 -1.15 4.42 8.83
N GLN A 68 -1.40 5.59 8.28
CA GLN A 68 -2.41 6.52 8.77
C GLN A 68 -3.39 6.88 7.66
N ASP A 69 -4.69 6.66 7.90
CA ASP A 69 -5.77 7.22 7.10
C ASP A 69 -5.92 8.72 7.43
N LEU A 70 -5.76 9.56 6.42
CA LEU A 70 -5.80 11.01 6.55
C LEU A 70 -7.23 11.57 6.47
N LEU A 71 -8.18 10.83 5.91
CA LEU A 71 -9.59 11.23 5.81
C LEU A 71 -10.32 10.97 7.12
N HIS A 72 -10.01 9.85 7.77
CA HIS A 72 -10.62 9.45 9.05
C HIS A 72 -9.73 9.75 10.26
N ARG A 73 -9.07 10.92 10.26
CA ARG A 73 -8.05 11.33 11.26
C ARG A 73 -8.53 11.34 12.73
N LYS A 74 -9.84 11.35 12.97
CA LYS A 74 -10.43 11.27 14.32
C LYS A 74 -10.30 9.85 14.91
N ASN A 75 -10.14 8.83 14.07
CA ASN A 75 -9.85 7.49 14.54
C ASN A 75 -8.38 7.42 14.98
N LYS A 76 -8.15 7.04 16.24
CA LYS A 76 -6.79 6.89 16.79
C LYS A 76 -6.16 5.56 16.40
N GLU A 77 -6.90 4.72 15.68
CA GLU A 77 -6.40 3.47 15.15
C GLU A 77 -5.41 3.73 14.03
N PHE A 78 -4.24 3.13 14.18
CA PHE A 78 -3.21 3.09 13.16
C PHE A 78 -2.89 1.63 12.91
N GLN A 79 -2.63 1.33 11.64
CA GLN A 79 -2.14 0.03 11.26
C GLN A 79 -0.60 0.08 11.19
N TYR A 80 0.06 -1.00 11.57
CA TYR A 80 1.48 -1.17 11.32
C TYR A 80 1.67 -2.19 10.21
N ILE A 81 2.58 -1.93 9.29
CA ILE A 81 3.03 -2.90 8.30
C ILE A 81 4.53 -3.13 8.42
N TYR A 82 4.97 -4.30 8.02
CA TYR A 82 6.38 -4.61 7.86
C TYR A 82 6.63 -4.85 6.37
N PHE A 83 7.68 -4.23 5.83
CA PHE A 83 8.13 -4.52 4.46
C PHE A 83 9.11 -5.70 4.41
N ARG A 84 9.60 -6.14 5.57
CA ARG A 84 10.40 -7.36 5.77
C ARG A 84 9.70 -8.25 6.78
N SER A 85 9.71 -9.55 6.57
CA SER A 85 9.24 -10.47 7.61
C SER A 85 10.16 -10.35 8.83
N PRO A 86 9.66 -10.00 10.03
CA PRO A 86 10.49 -9.86 11.22
C PRO A 86 11.08 -11.23 11.62
N ARG A 87 12.32 -11.24 12.11
CA ARG A 87 13.02 -12.46 12.55
C ARG A 87 12.58 -12.97 13.92
N PHE A 88 12.03 -12.08 14.77
CA PHE A 88 11.53 -12.40 16.11
C PHE A 88 10.20 -11.68 16.31
N VAL A 89 9.14 -12.42 16.64
CA VAL A 89 7.77 -11.92 16.66
C VAL A 89 7.36 -11.55 18.09
N TYR A 90 7.40 -10.26 18.41
CA TYR A 90 6.32 -9.62 19.16
C TYR A 90 5.63 -8.68 18.17
N LEU A 91 4.80 -9.25 17.30
CA LEU A 91 3.90 -8.44 16.48
C LEU A 91 3.02 -7.66 17.46
N GLN A 92 3.24 -6.35 17.60
CA GLN A 92 2.22 -5.51 18.21
C GLN A 92 0.93 -5.74 17.42
N GLY A 93 -0.12 -6.21 18.10
CA GLY A 93 -1.23 -7.03 17.58
C GLY A 93 -1.68 -6.82 16.13
N ASN A 94 -1.78 -5.58 15.65
CA ASN A 94 -2.29 -5.24 14.30
C ASN A 94 -1.22 -5.11 13.21
N GLY A 95 -0.03 -5.66 13.42
CA GLY A 95 1.07 -5.64 12.46
C GLY A 95 0.85 -6.58 11.27
N ARG A 96 0.78 -6.06 10.03
CA ARG A 96 0.71 -6.89 8.81
C ARG A 96 2.09 -7.08 8.19
N VAL A 97 2.40 -8.31 7.81
CA VAL A 97 3.67 -8.68 7.15
C VAL A 97 3.43 -8.94 5.67
N PRO A 98 4.45 -8.82 4.81
CA PRO A 98 4.27 -8.96 3.39
C PRO A 98 4.23 -10.43 2.99
N LYS A 99 3.50 -10.73 1.92
CA LYS A 99 3.45 -12.06 1.29
C LYS A 99 4.20 -12.03 -0.04
N TYR A 100 4.90 -13.12 -0.35
CA TYR A 100 5.50 -13.32 -1.67
C TYR A 100 4.45 -13.77 -2.67
N ARG A 101 4.54 -13.23 -3.88
CA ARG A 101 3.70 -13.58 -5.03
C ARG A 101 4.43 -14.51 -5.98
N ALA A 102 3.67 -15.22 -6.83
CA ALA A 102 4.22 -16.12 -7.84
C ALA A 102 5.03 -15.40 -8.94
N ASP A 103 4.74 -14.12 -9.18
CA ASP A 103 5.45 -13.23 -10.12
C ASP A 103 6.77 -12.67 -9.56
N GLY A 104 7.16 -13.07 -8.35
CA GLY A 104 8.37 -12.60 -7.69
C GLY A 104 8.26 -11.20 -7.08
N LEU A 105 7.06 -10.59 -7.05
CA LEU A 105 6.78 -9.37 -6.29
C LEU A 105 6.39 -9.72 -4.83
N MET A 106 6.30 -8.70 -3.98
CA MET A 106 5.77 -8.77 -2.63
C MET A 106 4.50 -7.92 -2.50
N GLU A 107 3.61 -8.30 -1.60
CA GLU A 107 2.40 -7.53 -1.31
C GLU A 107 2.06 -7.48 0.17
N VAL A 108 1.43 -6.37 0.61
CA VAL A 108 0.89 -6.22 1.96
C VAL A 108 -0.39 -5.39 1.92
N ILE A 109 -1.38 -5.77 2.72
CA ILE A 109 -2.63 -4.99 2.82
C ILE A 109 -2.36 -3.73 3.65
N VAL A 110 -2.64 -2.56 3.07
CA VAL A 110 -2.43 -1.26 3.72
C VAL A 110 -3.72 -0.55 4.11
N TRP A 111 -4.87 -0.99 3.59
CA TRP A 111 -6.17 -0.43 3.89
C TRP A 111 -7.29 -1.38 3.50
N GLU A 112 -8.46 -1.24 4.12
CA GLU A 112 -9.66 -2.02 3.84
C GLU A 112 -10.88 -1.08 3.84
N PHE A 113 -11.88 -1.40 3.03
CA PHE A 113 -13.12 -0.64 2.93
C PHE A 113 -14.26 -1.54 2.42
N ASN A 114 -15.50 -1.18 2.71
CA ASN A 114 -16.66 -1.78 2.08
C ASN A 114 -17.12 -0.91 0.90
N SER A 115 -17.45 -1.53 -0.23
CA SER A 115 -17.87 -0.79 -1.43
C SER A 115 -19.21 -0.06 -1.26
N GLY A 116 -20.06 -0.52 -0.32
CA GLY A 116 -21.30 0.12 0.09
C GLY A 116 -22.18 0.58 -1.07
N ASN A 117 -22.89 1.69 -0.83
CA ASN A 117 -23.80 2.31 -1.81
C ASN A 117 -23.34 3.71 -2.25
N ASN A 118 -22.13 4.14 -1.88
CA ASN A 118 -21.60 5.43 -2.31
C ASN A 118 -20.98 5.27 -3.70
N ASP A 119 -21.12 6.25 -4.59
CA ASP A 119 -20.53 6.22 -5.94
C ASP A 119 -18.99 6.19 -5.93
N HIS A 120 -18.40 6.77 -4.88
CA HIS A 120 -16.97 6.98 -4.72
C HIS A 120 -16.51 6.67 -3.31
N VAL A 121 -15.36 6.03 -3.20
CA VAL A 121 -14.65 5.79 -1.93
C VAL A 121 -13.27 6.45 -2.01
N PRO A 122 -13.08 7.62 -1.39
CA PRO A 122 -11.78 8.28 -1.37
C PRO A 122 -10.84 7.58 -0.38
N MET A 123 -9.59 7.40 -0.78
CA MET A 123 -8.50 6.85 0.01
C MET A 123 -7.34 7.84 0.08
N SER A 124 -6.87 8.16 1.29
CA SER A 124 -5.68 8.98 1.49
C SER A 124 -4.85 8.44 2.64
N LEU A 125 -3.79 7.71 2.32
CA LEU A 125 -2.92 7.05 3.28
C LEU A 125 -1.56 7.74 3.38
N LYS A 126 -1.02 7.78 4.59
CA LYS A 126 0.34 8.19 4.86
C LYS A 126 1.10 7.09 5.60
N LEU A 127 2.06 6.51 4.91
CA LEU A 127 2.96 5.50 5.43
C LEU A 127 4.22 6.20 5.94
N ARG A 128 4.53 6.06 7.24
CA ARG A 128 5.70 6.69 7.87
C ARG A 128 6.59 5.66 8.54
N CYS A 129 7.87 5.69 8.19
CA CYS A 129 8.92 4.96 8.87
C CYS A 129 9.58 5.91 9.88
N TYR A 130 9.46 5.60 11.18
CA TYR A 130 10.05 6.43 12.23
C TYR A 130 11.51 6.07 12.54
N GLU A 131 11.94 4.88 12.13
CA GLU A 131 13.31 4.39 12.33
C GLU A 131 13.99 4.19 10.98
N GLY A 132 14.88 5.11 10.62
CA GLY A 132 15.63 5.06 9.36
C GLY A 132 14.90 5.75 8.20
N ASN A 133 15.04 5.21 6.99
CA ASN A 133 14.37 5.69 5.78
C ASN A 133 13.82 4.48 4.98
N MET A 134 12.99 4.77 3.98
CA MET A 134 12.42 3.74 3.08
C MET A 134 13.31 3.49 1.86
N SER A 135 14.63 3.72 1.96
CA SER A 135 15.54 3.59 0.82
C SER A 135 15.55 2.16 0.27
N GLY A 136 15.45 2.02 -1.05
CA GLY A 136 15.37 0.75 -1.75
C GLY A 136 13.98 0.10 -1.73
N LEU A 137 12.93 0.77 -1.26
CA LEU A 137 11.56 0.37 -1.54
C LEU A 137 11.22 0.72 -3.00
N ILE A 138 10.83 -0.28 -3.77
CA ILE A 138 10.42 -0.15 -5.16
C ILE A 138 8.93 -0.45 -5.23
N VAL A 139 8.10 0.55 -5.50
CA VAL A 139 6.64 0.39 -5.58
C VAL A 139 6.24 0.14 -7.03
N TYR A 140 5.45 -0.92 -7.21
CA TYR A 140 4.92 -1.34 -8.50
C TYR A 140 3.46 -0.91 -8.69
N GLY A 141 2.72 -0.71 -7.59
CA GLY A 141 1.36 -0.19 -7.65
C GLY A 141 0.53 -0.55 -6.43
N ILE A 142 -0.77 -0.32 -6.55
CA ILE A 142 -1.79 -0.80 -5.62
C ILE A 142 -2.82 -1.63 -6.37
N GLU A 143 -3.37 -2.63 -5.69
CA GLU A 143 -4.46 -3.47 -6.22
C GLU A 143 -5.61 -3.51 -5.20
N PHE A 144 -6.84 -3.41 -5.69
CA PHE A 144 -8.04 -3.60 -4.86
C PHE A 144 -8.63 -4.98 -5.14
N ARG A 145 -8.86 -5.77 -4.08
CA ARG A 145 -9.41 -7.12 -4.20
C ARG A 145 -10.50 -7.36 -3.14
N PRO A 146 -11.58 -8.09 -3.49
CA PRO A 146 -12.54 -8.57 -2.49
C PRO A 146 -11.86 -9.43 -1.42
N THR A 147 -12.29 -9.32 -0.17
CA THR A 147 -11.79 -10.08 0.99
C THR A 147 -12.78 -11.07 1.56
#